data_AF-A0A951LD85-F1
#
_entry.id   AF-A0A951LD85-F1
#
_cell.length_a   1.000
_cell.length_b   1.000
_cell.length_c   1.000
_cell.angle_alpha   90.00
_cell.angle_beta   90.00
_cell.angle_gamma   90.00
#
_symmetry.space_group_name_H-M   'P 1'
#
loop_
_entity.id
_entity.type
_entity.pdbx_description
1 polymer ?
#
loop_
_entity_poly.entity_id
_entity_poly.type
_entity_poly.pdbx_seq_one_letter_code
_entity_poly.pdbx_strand_id
1 'polypeptide(L)' 'NGSQDEIAGVCNDERNVFGLMPHPEHAVDPLTGSADGLKIFESIRAQVADRIVV' A
#
# COMPACT_ATOMS: atom_id res chain seq x y z
N ASN A 1 12.99 9.48 8.81
CA ASN A 1 13.44 10.42 7.74
C ASN A 1 13.23 11.90 8.11
N GLY A 2 12.74 12.22 9.33
CA GLY A 2 12.46 13.62 9.70
C GLY A 2 11.17 14.18 9.13
N SER A 3 10.25 13.33 8.66
CA SER A 3 8.92 13.74 8.22
C SER A 3 8.13 14.37 9.38
N GLN A 4 7.37 15.43 9.09
CA GLN A 4 6.45 16.02 10.04
C GLN A 4 5.42 14.96 10.46
N ASP A 5 5.14 14.90 11.77
CA ASP A 5 4.19 13.96 12.38
C ASP A 5 4.44 12.48 12.02
N GLU A 6 5.68 12.14 11.67
CA GLU A 6 6.08 10.78 11.27
C GLU A 6 5.31 10.25 10.04
N ILE A 7 4.78 11.15 9.21
CA ILE A 7 3.97 10.77 8.05
C ILE A 7 4.84 10.04 7.02
N ALA A 8 4.56 8.75 6.83
CA ALA A 8 5.20 7.89 5.85
C ALA A 8 4.42 7.75 4.54
N GLY A 9 3.20 8.29 4.49
CA GLY A 9 2.34 8.22 3.32
C GLY A 9 1.10 9.11 3.43
N VAL A 10 0.53 9.43 2.28
CA VAL A 10 -0.66 10.30 2.15
C VAL A 10 -1.59 9.75 1.07
N CYS A 11 -2.86 10.17 1.10
CA CYS A 11 -3.83 9.88 0.05
C CYS A 11 -4.55 11.16 -0.37
N ASN A 12 -5.11 11.17 -1.58
CA ASN A 12 -5.99 12.25 -2.02
C ASN A 12 -7.36 12.15 -1.34
N ASP A 13 -8.17 13.20 -1.48
CA ASP A 13 -9.50 13.29 -0.85
C ASP A 13 -10.43 12.14 -1.28
N GLU A 14 -10.37 11.73 -2.55
CA GLU A 14 -11.17 10.62 -3.10
C GLU A 14 -10.67 9.22 -2.68
N ARG A 15 -9.51 9.15 -2.01
CA ARG A 15 -8.83 7.92 -1.57
C ARG A 15 -8.60 6.89 -2.69
N ASN A 16 -8.46 7.34 -3.93
CA ASN A 16 -8.17 6.50 -5.09
C ASN A 16 -6.70 6.61 -5.53
N VAL A 17 -5.95 7.57 -4.98
CA VAL A 17 -4.52 7.76 -5.20
C VAL A 17 -3.82 7.91 -3.85
N PHE A 18 -2.72 7.19 -3.66
CA PHE A 18 -1.88 7.31 -2.48
C PHE A 18 -0.39 7.35 -2.85
N GLY A 19 0.40 7.99 -2.00
CA GLY A 19 1.86 8.00 -2.07
C GLY A 19 2.45 7.43 -0.79
N LEU A 20 3.45 6.57 -0.92
CA LEU A 20 4.18 5.98 0.20
C LEU A 20 5.68 6.29 0.03
N MET A 21 6.33 6.66 1.13
CA MET A 21 7.79 6.67 1.22
C MET A 21 8.41 5.26 1.41
N PRO A 22 7.82 4.32 2.19
CA PRO A 22 8.34 2.95 2.20
C PRO A 22 8.08 2.24 0.87
N HIS A 23 8.89 1.21 0.60
CA HIS A 23 8.80 0.36 -0.58
C HIS A 23 8.11 -0.97 -0.25
N PRO A 24 6.77 -1.04 -0.16
CA PRO A 24 6.05 -2.27 0.18
C PRO A 24 6.30 -3.40 -0.81
N GLU A 25 6.65 -3.07 -2.07
CA GLU A 25 7.02 -4.02 -3.11
C GLU A 25 8.26 -4.84 -2.76
N HIS A 26 9.16 -4.33 -1.92
CA HIS A 26 10.34 -5.08 -1.45
C HIS A 26 10.01 -6.02 -0.28
N ALA A 27 8.84 -5.88 0.34
CA ALA A 27 8.41 -6.64 1.51
C ALA A 27 7.21 -7.55 1.22
N VAL A 28 7.19 -8.20 0.05
CA VAL A 28 6.09 -9.09 -0.38
C VAL A 28 6.40 -10.57 -0.19
N ASP A 29 7.65 -10.93 0.09
CA ASP A 29 8.12 -12.31 0.21
C ASP A 29 9.07 -12.47 1.40
N PRO A 30 8.92 -13.50 2.25
CA PRO A 30 9.86 -13.74 3.34
C PRO A 30 11.34 -13.79 2.91
N LEU A 31 11.63 -14.25 1.68
CA LEU A 31 12.97 -14.30 1.11
C LEU A 31 13.56 -12.91 0.83
N THR A 32 12.73 -11.87 0.70
CA THR A 32 13.18 -10.47 0.54
C THR A 32 13.18 -9.69 1.86
N GLY A 33 12.89 -10.36 2.98
CA GLY A 33 13.04 -9.85 4.34
C GLY A 33 11.75 -9.69 5.14
N SER A 34 10.59 -9.63 4.47
CA SER A 34 9.26 -9.63 5.11
C SER A 34 8.17 -9.88 4.04
N ALA A 35 7.00 -10.32 4.47
CA ALA A 35 5.80 -10.45 3.64
C ALA A 35 4.72 -9.39 3.96
N ASP A 36 4.99 -8.44 4.85
CA ASP A 36 3.97 -7.49 5.32
C ASP A 36 3.48 -6.52 4.23
N GLY A 37 4.34 -6.15 3.28
CA GLY A 37 4.01 -5.29 2.15
C GLY A 37 2.97 -5.90 1.21
N LEU A 38 2.83 -7.24 1.19
CA LEU A 38 1.84 -7.94 0.39
C LEU A 38 0.41 -7.48 0.70
N LYS A 39 0.12 -7.16 1.97
CA LYS A 39 -1.20 -6.73 2.46
C LYS A 39 -1.74 -5.50 1.71
N ILE A 40 -0.86 -4.59 1.27
CA ILE A 40 -1.25 -3.40 0.49
C ILE A 40 -1.82 -3.84 -0.86
N PHE A 41 -1.10 -4.70 -1.58
CA PHE A 41 -1.51 -5.19 -2.90
C PHE A 41 -2.76 -6.07 -2.84
N GLU A 42 -2.89 -6.89 -1.79
CA GLU A 42 -4.11 -7.69 -1.60
C GLU A 42 -5.34 -6.82 -1.33
N SER A 43 -5.17 -5.73 -0.58
CA SER A 43 -6.27 -4.77 -0.34
C SER A 43 -6.71 -4.09 -1.64
N ILE A 44 -5.77 -3.73 -2.51
CA ILE A 44 -6.08 -3.18 -3.85
C ILE A 44 -6.79 -4.22 -4.71
N ARG A 45 -6.29 -5.47 -4.74
CA ARG A 45 -6.91 -6.59 -5.48
C ARG A 45 -8.36 -6.79 -5.05
N ALA A 46 -8.61 -6.84 -3.75
CA ALA A 46 -9.96 -7.00 -3.20
C ALA A 46 -10.88 -5.85 -3.61
N GLN A 47 -10.42 -4.60 -3.42
CA GLN A 47 -11.19 -3.41 -3.79
C GLN A 47 -11.54 -3.35 -5.29
N VAL A 48 -10.62 -3.75 -6.16
CA VAL A 48 -10.86 -3.79 -7.60
C VAL A 48 -11.79 -4.93 -7.98
N ALA A 49 -11.62 -6.12 -7.39
CA ALA A 49 -12.50 -7.26 -7.63
C ALA A 49 -13.95 -6.95 -7.26
N ASP A 50 -14.19 -6.30 -6.11
CA ASP A 50 -15.52 -5.91 -5.66
C ASP A 50 -16.17 -4.86 -6.57
N ARG A 51 -15.37 -4.03 -7.24
CA ARG A 51 -15.86 -3.01 -8.20
C ARG A 51 -16.13 -3.56 -9.61
N ILE A 52 -15.61 -4.75 -9.95
CA ILE A 52 -15.76 -5.37 -11.28
C ILE A 52 -17.05 -6.22 -11.38
N VAL A 53 -17.83 -6.35 -10.31
CA VAL A 53 -19.12 -7.05 -10.36
C VAL A 53 -20.12 -6.24 -11.19
N VAL A 54 -20.23 -6.60 -12.47
CA VAL A 54 -21.34 -6.27 -13.39
C VAL A 54 -22.39 -7.37 -13.29
#